data_AF-A0A839DSD8-F1
#
_entry.id   AF-A0A839DSD8-F1
#
_cell.length_a   1.000
_cell.length_b   1.000
_cell.length_c   1.000
_cell.angle_alpha   90.00
_cell.angle_beta   90.00
_cell.angle_gamma   90.00
#
_symmetry.space_group_name_H-M   'P 1'
#
loop_
_entity.id
_entity.type
_entity.pdbx_description
1 polymer ?
#
loop_
_entity_poly.entity_id
_entity_poly.type
_entity_poly.pdbx_seq_one_letter_code
_entity_poly.pdbx_strand_id
1 'polypeptide(L)'
;MTESTAPVALSATPDDLGLEALERRLGPRAAVDVRRLSGPDGPACDRAVLRRASDGGLRLGPRAVRWLGESALRSVIAQLWSRQDDCGTDWTGGESVSSTRPWGFDDLASRDAARAVPRRSGEPPPGLSDLEVTNTGQRGRAAVALCVDTSRSMVRGGRWVPMKRTALALHHLISTRYGADTLRLVTFGGHASIVDIGELTALECAWEQGTNLHHALLLADRHVRGNPGAQPVVLVVTDGEPTGHLEPDGRATFRHPSAARTLEVTLSEMDALIRFGVTLSVFMLGEDERLAAFVDTLARRRRGRVVAPTAAGLGAAVVGDYLRTRHHGRPS
;
A
#
# COMPACT_ATOMS: atom_id res chain seq x y z
N MET A 1 48.95 20.58 -36.03
CA MET A 1 47.84 21.22 -35.30
C MET A 1 46.85 20.12 -34.97
N THR A 2 46.92 19.59 -33.75
CA THR A 2 46.11 18.48 -33.26
C THR A 2 45.10 19.04 -32.27
N GLU A 3 43.84 19.17 -32.68
CA GLU A 3 42.74 19.41 -31.76
C GLU A 3 42.44 18.11 -31.00
N SER A 4 42.74 18.13 -29.70
CA SER A 4 42.36 17.09 -28.76
C SER A 4 41.01 17.49 -28.16
N THR A 5 39.94 16.84 -28.59
CA THR A 5 38.61 16.96 -28.02
C THR A 5 38.58 16.21 -26.69
N ALA A 6 38.64 16.95 -25.58
CA ALA A 6 38.40 16.39 -24.25
C ALA A 6 36.90 16.03 -24.10
N PRO A 7 36.55 14.89 -23.47
CA PRO A 7 35.15 14.54 -23.26
C PRO A 7 34.54 15.45 -22.19
N VAL A 8 33.39 16.04 -22.50
CA VAL A 8 32.54 16.77 -21.54
C VAL A 8 32.01 15.76 -20.53
N ALA A 9 32.69 15.65 -19.38
CA ALA A 9 32.12 15.02 -18.21
C ALA A 9 31.01 15.94 -17.68
N LEU A 10 29.76 15.63 -17.99
CA LEU A 10 28.59 16.17 -17.31
C LEU A 10 28.74 15.86 -15.81
N SER A 11 29.20 16.84 -15.03
CA SER A 11 29.21 16.75 -13.57
C SER A 11 27.77 16.73 -13.09
N ALA A 12 27.21 15.54 -12.87
CA ALA A 12 25.90 15.38 -12.26
C ALA A 12 25.92 16.09 -10.89
N THR A 13 25.01 17.04 -10.68
CA THR A 13 24.89 17.69 -9.38
C THR A 13 24.43 16.66 -8.34
N PRO A 14 24.73 16.86 -7.04
CA PRO A 14 24.23 15.98 -5.97
C PRO A 14 22.71 15.81 -6.00
N ASP A 15 21.99 16.81 -6.52
CA ASP A 15 20.53 16.79 -6.67
C ASP A 15 20.08 15.90 -7.84
N ASP A 16 20.82 15.87 -8.95
CA ASP A 16 20.53 14.98 -10.08
C ASP A 16 20.69 13.51 -9.69
N LEU A 17 21.75 13.18 -8.95
CA LEU A 17 21.98 11.82 -8.43
C LEU A 17 20.88 11.39 -7.44
N GLY A 18 20.37 12.34 -6.65
CA GLY A 18 19.24 12.11 -5.75
C GLY A 18 17.94 11.86 -6.49
N LEU A 19 17.71 12.56 -7.60
CA LEU A 19 16.51 12.45 -8.41
C LEU A 19 16.46 11.15 -9.21
N GLU A 20 17.60 10.70 -9.75
CA GLU A 20 17.72 9.37 -10.37
C GLU A 20 17.50 8.24 -9.36
N ALA A 21 18.01 8.38 -8.14
CA ALA A 21 17.75 7.42 -7.06
C ALA A 21 16.26 7.40 -6.69
N LEU A 22 15.59 8.56 -6.67
CA LEU A 22 14.17 8.68 -6.42
C LEU A 22 13.33 8.03 -7.54
N GLU A 23 13.69 8.27 -8.79
CA GLU A 23 13.05 7.70 -9.97
C GLU A 23 13.10 6.17 -9.92
N ARG A 24 14.27 5.59 -9.61
CA ARG A 24 14.41 4.14 -9.46
C ARG A 24 13.57 3.58 -8.32
N ARG A 25 13.39 4.34 -7.23
CA ARG A 25 12.70 3.86 -6.01
C ARG A 25 11.19 4.06 -6.04
N LEU A 26 10.68 5.15 -6.61
CA LEU A 26 9.26 5.54 -6.58
C LEU A 26 8.65 5.80 -7.97
N GLY A 27 9.45 5.60 -9.02
CA GLY A 27 9.05 5.74 -10.42
C GLY A 27 9.23 7.16 -10.98
N PRO A 28 9.13 7.33 -12.31
CA PRO A 28 9.39 8.58 -13.01
C PRO A 28 8.47 9.72 -12.56
N ARG A 29 7.21 9.40 -12.23
CA ARG A 29 6.27 10.39 -11.70
C ARG A 29 6.76 11.02 -10.40
N ALA A 30 7.34 10.25 -9.47
CA ALA A 30 7.84 10.80 -8.22
C ALA A 30 9.04 11.73 -8.42
N ALA A 31 9.89 11.43 -9.40
CA ALA A 31 11.01 12.29 -9.79
C ALA A 31 10.54 13.59 -10.47
N VAL A 32 9.58 13.51 -11.40
CA VAL A 32 8.95 14.70 -12.01
C VAL A 32 8.29 15.56 -10.94
N ASP A 33 7.57 14.90 -10.05
CA ASP A 33 6.91 15.54 -8.92
C ASP A 33 7.97 16.31 -8.09
N VAL A 34 9.04 15.65 -7.63
CA VAL A 34 10.08 16.33 -6.84
C VAL A 34 10.82 17.42 -7.64
N ARG A 35 11.04 17.23 -8.95
CA ARG A 35 11.63 18.27 -9.80
C ARG A 35 10.75 19.53 -9.86
N ARG A 36 9.41 19.40 -9.81
CA ARG A 36 8.50 20.54 -9.71
C ARG A 36 8.63 21.28 -8.38
N LEU A 37 8.93 20.57 -7.29
CA LEU A 37 9.20 21.20 -5.99
C LEU A 37 10.51 21.99 -5.98
N SER A 38 11.54 21.51 -6.69
CA SER A 38 12.86 22.16 -6.79
C SER A 38 12.96 23.20 -7.91
N GLY A 39 11.93 23.33 -8.76
CA GLY A 39 11.91 24.29 -9.86
C GLY A 39 11.78 25.75 -9.40
N PRO A 40 11.96 26.72 -10.30
CA PRO A 40 11.93 28.16 -9.99
C PRO A 40 10.58 28.65 -9.43
N ASP A 41 9.49 27.94 -9.71
CA ASP A 41 8.14 28.21 -9.19
C ASP A 41 7.83 27.47 -7.87
N GLY A 42 8.77 26.66 -7.37
CA GLY A 42 8.67 25.96 -6.09
C GLY A 42 9.15 26.84 -4.93
N PRO A 43 8.63 26.67 -3.70
CA PRO A 43 9.15 27.39 -2.54
C PRO A 43 10.62 26.98 -2.32
N ALA A 44 11.54 27.89 -2.65
CA ALA A 44 12.99 27.72 -2.61
C ALA A 44 13.47 26.99 -1.36
N CYS A 45 14.04 25.78 -1.52
CA CYS A 45 14.84 25.08 -0.49
C CYS A 45 15.50 23.80 -1.06
N ASP A 46 16.66 23.96 -1.71
CA ASP A 46 17.55 22.89 -2.23
C ASP A 46 18.07 21.87 -1.19
N ARG A 47 17.69 21.97 0.10
CA ARG A 47 18.21 21.09 1.17
C ARG A 47 17.17 20.22 1.86
N ALA A 48 15.88 20.33 1.53
CA ALA A 48 14.81 19.72 2.33
C ALA A 48 14.18 18.46 1.71
N VAL A 49 14.55 18.10 0.49
CA VAL A 49 13.90 17.03 -0.28
C VAL A 49 14.50 15.66 0.05
N LEU A 50 15.83 15.57 0.07
CA LEU A 50 16.58 14.35 0.39
C LEU A 50 17.53 14.63 1.55
N ARG A 51 17.58 13.70 2.51
CA ARG A 51 18.50 13.73 3.65
C ARG A 51 19.36 12.49 3.59
N ARG A 52 20.65 12.62 3.90
CA ARG A 52 21.45 11.45 4.25
C ARG A 52 21.03 10.95 5.62
N ALA A 53 20.68 9.68 5.71
CA ALA A 53 20.49 9.01 6.97
C ALA A 53 21.84 8.58 7.55
N SER A 54 21.82 8.23 8.83
CA SER A 54 22.99 7.84 9.62
C SER A 54 23.71 6.61 9.05
N ASP A 55 23.02 5.82 8.24
CA ASP A 55 23.49 4.64 7.51
C ASP A 55 24.20 4.99 6.18
N GLY A 56 24.31 6.28 5.84
CA GLY A 56 24.88 6.75 4.57
C GLY A 56 23.90 6.73 3.39
N GLY A 57 22.68 6.21 3.57
CA GLY A 57 21.65 6.15 2.54
C GLY A 57 20.91 7.48 2.36
N LEU A 58 20.44 7.75 1.14
CA LEU A 58 19.54 8.87 0.86
C LEU A 58 18.11 8.50 1.28
N ARG A 59 17.49 9.28 2.15
CA ARG A 59 16.09 9.18 2.58
C ARG A 59 15.32 10.44 2.21
N LEU A 60 14.01 10.33 2.05
CA LEU A 60 13.15 11.48 1.80
C LEU A 60 13.02 12.34 3.07
N GLY A 61 13.13 13.66 2.90
CA GLY A 61 12.84 14.61 3.97
C GLY A 61 11.34 14.67 4.29
N PRO A 62 10.92 15.10 5.49
CA PRO A 62 9.51 15.15 5.87
C PRO A 62 8.61 15.98 4.94
N ARG A 63 9.15 17.04 4.32
CA ARG A 63 8.43 17.82 3.31
C ARG A 63 8.19 17.02 2.03
N ALA A 64 9.20 16.32 1.54
CA ALA A 64 9.08 15.47 0.35
C ALA A 64 8.13 14.29 0.58
N VAL A 65 8.20 13.62 1.74
CA VAL A 65 7.25 12.55 2.10
C VAL A 65 5.81 13.06 2.08
N ARG A 66 5.55 14.21 2.70
CA ARG A 66 4.20 14.79 2.74
C ARG A 66 3.68 15.11 1.34
N TRP A 67 4.49 15.75 0.51
CA TRP A 67 4.05 16.20 -0.81
C TRP A 67 3.96 15.05 -1.83
N LEU A 68 4.90 14.09 -1.81
CA LEU A 68 4.78 12.86 -2.59
C LEU A 68 3.59 12.01 -2.15
N GLY A 69 3.32 11.97 -0.85
CA GLY A 69 2.12 11.32 -0.29
C GLY A 69 0.84 11.99 -0.77
N GLU A 70 0.79 13.32 -0.81
CA GLU A 70 -0.34 14.08 -1.36
C GLU A 70 -0.55 13.78 -2.86
N SER A 71 0.52 13.84 -3.67
CA SER A 71 0.44 13.53 -5.11
C SER A 71 -0.02 12.09 -5.36
N ALA A 72 0.55 11.13 -4.61
CA ALA A 72 0.15 9.73 -4.70
C ALA A 72 -1.32 9.53 -4.30
N LEU A 73 -1.76 10.15 -3.21
CA LEU A 73 -3.15 10.08 -2.76
C LEU A 73 -4.10 10.70 -3.78
N ARG A 74 -3.78 11.88 -4.34
CA ARG A 74 -4.58 12.51 -5.40
C ARG A 74 -4.72 11.61 -6.63
N SER A 75 -3.62 10.97 -7.04
CA SER A 75 -3.64 10.01 -8.15
C SER A 75 -4.52 8.79 -7.84
N VAL A 76 -4.49 8.29 -6.61
CA VAL A 76 -5.31 7.16 -6.17
C VAL A 76 -6.79 7.53 -6.08
N ILE A 77 -7.10 8.72 -5.57
CA ILE A 77 -8.46 9.25 -5.54
C ILE A 77 -8.97 9.41 -6.97
N ALA A 78 -8.23 10.02 -7.89
CA ALA A 78 -8.67 10.14 -9.29
C ALA A 78 -9.02 8.77 -9.92
N GLN A 79 -8.23 7.73 -9.63
CA GLN A 79 -8.51 6.35 -10.08
C GLN A 79 -9.72 5.71 -9.40
N LEU A 80 -9.96 6.02 -8.13
CA LEU A 80 -11.15 5.56 -7.41
C LEU A 80 -12.42 6.08 -8.08
N TRP A 81 -12.41 7.36 -8.48
CA TRP A 81 -13.56 8.04 -9.05
C TRP A 81 -13.78 7.65 -10.52
N SER A 82 -12.72 7.51 -11.32
CA SER A 82 -12.86 7.08 -12.72
C SER A 82 -13.48 5.68 -12.86
N ARG A 83 -13.27 4.79 -11.87
CA ARG A 83 -13.89 3.45 -11.85
C ARG A 83 -15.35 3.47 -11.41
N GLN A 84 -15.81 4.56 -10.80
CA GLN A 84 -17.20 4.76 -10.42
C GLN A 84 -18.06 5.13 -11.64
N ASP A 85 -17.47 5.84 -12.62
CA ASP A 85 -18.16 6.27 -13.84
C ASP A 85 -18.32 5.14 -14.90
N ASP A 86 -17.48 4.09 -14.86
CA ASP A 86 -17.56 2.94 -15.78
C ASP A 86 -18.66 1.92 -15.41
N CYS A 87 -19.22 1.98 -14.20
CA CYS A 87 -20.28 1.07 -13.72
C CYS A 87 -21.69 1.59 -14.08
N GLY A 88 -21.96 1.70 -15.37
CA GLY A 88 -23.30 1.93 -15.91
C GLY A 88 -23.69 0.82 -16.89
N THR A 89 -24.12 -0.35 -16.40
CA THR A 89 -25.08 -1.25 -17.06
C THR A 89 -25.40 -2.49 -16.20
N ASP A 90 -26.71 -2.63 -15.94
CA ASP A 90 -27.54 -3.79 -15.54
C ASP A 90 -26.91 -5.20 -15.33
N TRP A 91 -27.42 -5.95 -14.34
CA TRP A 91 -28.36 -7.06 -14.57
C TRP A 91 -28.77 -7.74 -13.25
N THR A 92 -30.07 -7.91 -13.07
CA THR A 92 -30.72 -8.71 -12.03
C THR A 92 -30.69 -10.20 -12.41
N GLY A 93 -30.40 -11.08 -11.45
CA GLY A 93 -30.77 -12.51 -11.52
C GLY A 93 -29.67 -13.52 -11.22
N GLY A 94 -29.89 -14.32 -10.16
CA GLY A 94 -29.64 -15.77 -10.15
C GLY A 94 -28.22 -16.31 -10.07
N GLU A 95 -27.83 -16.68 -8.84
CA GLU A 95 -26.96 -17.81 -8.44
C GLU A 95 -25.85 -18.31 -9.38
N SER A 96 -24.61 -18.10 -8.94
CA SER A 96 -23.55 -19.13 -8.81
C SER A 96 -22.38 -18.55 -8.02
N VAL A 97 -22.12 -19.08 -6.83
CA VAL A 97 -21.01 -18.66 -5.95
C VAL A 97 -19.72 -19.36 -6.41
N SER A 98 -19.07 -18.78 -7.41
CA SER A 98 -17.64 -18.98 -7.66
C SER A 98 -17.13 -17.84 -8.53
N SER A 99 -16.36 -16.91 -7.96
CA SER A 99 -15.39 -16.14 -8.73
C SER A 99 -14.56 -15.27 -7.80
N THR A 100 -13.24 -15.31 -8.00
CA THR A 100 -12.34 -14.20 -7.70
C THR A 100 -12.88 -12.99 -8.43
N ARG A 101 -13.71 -12.19 -7.74
CA ARG A 101 -14.34 -11.03 -8.37
C ARG A 101 -13.28 -9.96 -8.59
N PRO A 102 -13.15 -9.42 -9.81
CA PRO A 102 -12.42 -8.17 -10.00
C PRO A 102 -13.07 -7.09 -9.13
N TRP A 103 -12.22 -6.23 -8.55
CA TRP A 103 -12.67 -5.19 -7.64
C TRP A 103 -13.71 -4.27 -8.32
N GLY A 104 -14.96 -4.34 -7.83
CA GLY A 104 -16.09 -3.48 -8.18
C GLY A 104 -16.64 -2.79 -6.94
N PHE A 105 -17.09 -1.55 -7.10
CA PHE A 105 -17.48 -0.63 -6.02
C PHE A 105 -18.95 -0.77 -5.57
N ASP A 106 -19.67 -1.81 -6.02
CA ASP A 106 -21.13 -1.95 -5.87
C ASP A 106 -21.66 -2.02 -4.42
N ASP A 107 -20.81 -2.31 -3.42
CA ASP A 107 -21.25 -2.42 -2.02
C ASP A 107 -21.19 -1.09 -1.23
N LEU A 108 -20.80 0.03 -1.84
CA LEU A 108 -20.82 1.36 -1.20
C LEU A 108 -22.08 2.18 -1.54
N ALA A 109 -22.89 1.71 -2.48
CA ALA A 109 -24.08 2.43 -2.95
C ALA A 109 -25.36 2.14 -2.15
N SER A 110 -25.31 1.36 -1.07
CA SER A 110 -26.46 1.14 -0.21
C SER A 110 -26.27 1.78 1.18
N ARG A 111 -26.78 3.01 1.27
CA ARG A 111 -27.11 3.78 2.50
C ARG A 111 -25.98 4.60 3.13
N ASP A 112 -25.59 5.64 2.42
CA ASP A 112 -25.67 7.06 2.81
C ASP A 112 -24.69 7.81 1.92
N ALA A 113 -25.23 8.23 0.77
CA ALA A 113 -24.48 8.89 -0.29
C ALA A 113 -23.72 10.11 0.26
N ALA A 114 -22.41 10.10 0.08
CA ALA A 114 -21.68 11.33 -0.14
C ALA A 114 -22.45 12.08 -1.23
N ARG A 115 -23.08 13.20 -0.86
CA ARG A 115 -23.87 14.00 -1.78
C ARG A 115 -22.88 14.66 -2.74
N ALA A 116 -22.52 13.95 -3.80
CA ALA A 116 -21.72 14.49 -4.89
C ALA A 116 -22.47 15.67 -5.47
N VAL A 117 -21.88 16.86 -5.41
CA VAL A 117 -22.36 18.01 -6.15
C VAL A 117 -22.21 17.65 -7.64
N PRO A 118 -23.27 17.62 -8.45
CA PRO A 118 -23.15 17.31 -9.86
C PRO A 118 -22.30 18.40 -10.53
N ARG A 119 -21.12 18.02 -11.04
CA ARG A 119 -20.20 18.95 -11.70
C ARG A 119 -20.41 18.97 -13.20
N ARG A 120 -20.18 20.14 -13.79
CA ARG A 120 -20.17 20.34 -15.25
C ARG A 120 -18.83 19.85 -15.81
N SER A 121 -18.88 19.20 -16.96
CA SER A 121 -17.71 18.72 -17.71
C SER A 121 -16.68 19.84 -17.92
N GLY A 122 -15.46 19.67 -17.39
CA GLY A 122 -14.33 20.60 -17.57
C GLY A 122 -13.56 21.02 -16.31
N GLU A 123 -13.96 20.59 -15.11
CA GLU A 123 -13.20 20.88 -13.87
C GLU A 123 -11.95 19.98 -13.71
N PRO A 124 -10.88 20.49 -13.03
CA PRO A 124 -9.69 19.70 -12.72
C PRO A 124 -10.03 18.46 -11.87
N PRO A 125 -9.17 17.42 -11.85
CA PRO A 125 -9.43 16.18 -11.10
C PRO A 125 -9.69 16.48 -9.62
N PRO A 126 -10.53 15.66 -8.94
CA PRO A 126 -10.99 15.97 -7.59
C PRO A 126 -9.83 16.25 -6.64
N GLY A 127 -9.94 17.36 -5.93
CA GLY A 127 -8.98 17.77 -4.92
C GLY A 127 -9.18 17.02 -3.61
N LEU A 128 -8.20 17.08 -2.71
CA LEU A 128 -8.35 16.56 -1.34
C LEU A 128 -9.55 17.15 -0.60
N SER A 129 -10.01 18.34 -1.00
CA SER A 129 -11.20 19.05 -0.50
C SER A 129 -12.52 18.42 -0.92
N ASP A 130 -12.55 17.67 -2.03
CA ASP A 130 -13.79 17.04 -2.53
C ASP A 130 -14.12 15.70 -1.84
N LEU A 131 -13.18 15.19 -1.03
CA LEU A 131 -13.45 14.17 -0.01
C LEU A 131 -14.04 14.83 1.26
N GLU A 132 -15.00 15.75 1.10
CA GLU A 132 -15.78 16.28 2.21
C GLU A 132 -16.77 15.21 2.69
N VAL A 133 -16.24 14.29 3.51
CA VAL A 133 -17.08 13.51 4.41
C VAL A 133 -17.48 14.44 5.55
N THR A 134 -18.64 15.07 5.41
CA THR A 134 -19.35 15.72 6.51
C THR A 134 -19.59 14.66 7.60
N ASN A 135 -18.83 14.68 8.70
CA ASN A 135 -19.24 13.96 9.90
C ASN A 135 -18.58 14.51 11.17
N THR A 136 -19.39 15.26 11.92
CA THR A 136 -19.21 15.78 13.27
C THR A 136 -19.45 14.70 14.34
N GLY A 137 -18.78 13.55 14.21
CA GLY A 137 -18.85 12.45 15.18
C GLY A 137 -17.48 12.05 15.70
N GLN A 138 -17.38 11.79 16.99
CA GLN A 138 -16.18 11.35 17.71
C GLN A 138 -15.58 10.11 17.02
N ARG A 139 -14.54 10.30 16.20
CA ARG A 139 -13.90 9.23 15.42
C ARG A 139 -13.29 8.21 16.38
N GLY A 140 -13.79 6.97 16.39
CA GLY A 140 -13.11 5.87 17.07
C GLY A 140 -11.75 5.63 16.42
N ARG A 141 -10.67 5.52 17.21
CA ARG A 141 -9.30 5.27 16.70
C ARG A 141 -9.20 3.92 15.98
N ALA A 142 -8.34 3.82 14.97
CA ALA A 142 -7.97 2.53 14.35
C ALA A 142 -6.48 2.20 14.55
N ALA A 143 -6.17 0.92 14.62
CA ALA A 143 -4.81 0.39 14.60
C ALA A 143 -4.61 -0.38 13.29
N VAL A 144 -3.86 0.23 12.38
CA VAL A 144 -3.68 -0.24 11.00
C VAL A 144 -2.28 -0.81 10.85
N ALA A 145 -2.16 -2.08 10.48
CA ALA A 145 -0.91 -2.67 10.03
C ALA A 145 -0.94 -2.88 8.51
N LEU A 146 -0.03 -2.24 7.79
CA LEU A 146 0.19 -2.49 6.36
C LEU A 146 1.42 -3.40 6.20
N CYS A 147 1.18 -4.65 5.87
CA CYS A 147 2.18 -5.66 5.59
C CYS A 147 2.49 -5.66 4.09
N VAL A 148 3.76 -5.54 3.75
CA VAL A 148 4.25 -5.36 2.38
C VAL A 148 5.26 -6.44 2.05
N ASP A 149 4.97 -7.18 0.97
CA ASP A 149 5.90 -8.13 0.39
C ASP A 149 7.05 -7.40 -0.34
N THR A 150 8.27 -7.79 0.00
CA THR A 150 9.53 -7.26 -0.56
C THR A 150 10.26 -8.29 -1.42
N SER A 151 9.64 -9.45 -1.66
CA SER A 151 10.25 -10.55 -2.38
C SER A 151 10.61 -10.20 -3.82
N ARG A 152 11.46 -11.04 -4.40
CA ARG A 152 11.97 -10.89 -5.77
C ARG A 152 10.85 -10.82 -6.83
N SER A 153 9.71 -11.48 -6.62
CA SER A 153 8.59 -11.47 -7.56
C SER A 153 7.95 -10.09 -7.64
N MET A 154 7.80 -9.38 -6.52
CA MET A 154 7.24 -8.02 -6.48
C MET A 154 8.05 -7.06 -7.35
N VAL A 155 9.38 -7.21 -7.35
CA VAL A 155 10.29 -6.41 -8.15
C VAL A 155 10.22 -6.80 -9.62
N ARG A 156 10.32 -8.10 -9.94
CA ARG A 156 10.26 -8.61 -11.32
C ARG A 156 8.93 -8.29 -12.00
N GLY A 157 7.83 -8.34 -11.25
CA GLY A 157 6.48 -8.02 -11.72
C GLY A 157 6.19 -6.52 -11.82
N GLY A 158 7.15 -5.64 -11.52
CA GLY A 158 6.95 -4.19 -11.55
C GLY A 158 5.94 -3.67 -10.53
N ARG A 159 5.63 -4.45 -9.49
CA ARG A 159 4.61 -4.17 -8.45
C ARG A 159 5.17 -3.40 -7.26
N TRP A 160 6.49 -3.46 -7.07
CA TRP A 160 7.19 -2.79 -5.97
C TRP A 160 6.98 -1.27 -5.93
N VAL A 161 7.13 -0.60 -7.07
CA VAL A 161 6.95 0.86 -7.16
C VAL A 161 5.48 1.29 -6.92
N PRO A 162 4.46 0.68 -7.57
CA PRO A 162 3.06 0.93 -7.25
C PRO A 162 2.70 0.71 -5.78
N MET A 163 3.27 -0.34 -5.16
CA MET A 163 3.07 -0.60 -3.74
C MET A 163 3.63 0.55 -2.89
N LYS A 164 4.87 1.00 -3.11
CA LYS A 164 5.44 2.11 -2.32
C LYS A 164 4.63 3.40 -2.42
N ARG A 165 4.15 3.71 -3.64
CA ARG A 165 3.25 4.85 -3.86
C ARG A 165 1.94 4.69 -3.09
N THR A 166 1.40 3.48 -3.04
CA THR A 166 0.20 3.15 -2.25
C THR A 166 0.44 3.33 -0.75
N ALA A 167 1.58 2.85 -0.23
CA ALA A 167 1.96 3.03 1.16
C ALA A 167 2.12 4.52 1.51
N LEU A 168 2.73 5.32 0.63
CA LEU A 168 2.83 6.78 0.77
C LEU A 168 1.45 7.46 0.79
N ALA A 169 0.55 7.07 -0.11
CA ALA A 169 -0.81 7.60 -0.15
C ALA A 169 -1.59 7.29 1.13
N LEU A 170 -1.54 6.03 1.59
CA LEU A 170 -2.21 5.60 2.82
C LEU A 170 -1.63 6.32 4.05
N HIS A 171 -0.30 6.42 4.15
CA HIS A 171 0.37 7.14 5.22
C HIS A 171 -0.04 8.61 5.27
N HIS A 172 -0.10 9.27 4.11
CA HIS A 172 -0.54 10.66 4.02
C HIS A 172 -2.02 10.82 4.41
N LEU A 173 -2.90 9.94 3.93
CA LEU A 173 -4.32 9.96 4.29
C LEU A 173 -4.53 9.83 5.80
N ILE A 174 -3.87 8.85 6.43
CA ILE A 174 -3.97 8.63 7.88
C ILE A 174 -3.41 9.83 8.64
N SER A 175 -2.22 10.31 8.28
CA SER A 175 -1.56 11.40 8.99
C SER A 175 -2.30 12.74 8.89
N THR A 176 -3.04 12.98 7.81
CA THR A 176 -3.71 14.28 7.55
C THR A 176 -5.20 14.26 7.91
N ARG A 177 -5.91 13.17 7.65
CA ARG A 177 -7.37 13.08 7.86
C ARG A 177 -7.76 12.25 9.07
N TYR A 178 -6.98 11.23 9.41
CA TYR A 178 -7.27 10.29 10.49
C TYR A 178 -6.16 10.28 11.54
N GLY A 179 -5.74 11.44 12.02
CA GLY A 179 -4.60 11.57 12.95
C GLY A 179 -4.74 10.85 14.30
N ALA A 180 -5.93 10.35 14.63
CA ALA A 180 -6.17 9.48 15.79
C ALA A 180 -5.84 7.99 15.52
N ASP A 181 -5.68 7.62 14.25
CA ASP A 181 -5.35 6.26 13.84
C ASP A 181 -3.83 6.06 13.89
N THR A 182 -3.42 4.84 14.24
CA THR A 182 -2.02 4.44 14.24
C THR A 182 -1.75 3.57 13.02
N LEU A 183 -0.65 3.84 12.31
CA LEU A 183 -0.21 3.06 11.16
C LEU A 183 1.14 2.40 11.48
N ARG A 184 1.21 1.08 11.31
CA ARG A 184 2.44 0.29 11.37
C ARG A 184 2.75 -0.26 9.98
N LEU A 185 3.94 0.02 9.46
CA LEU A 185 4.43 -0.59 8.22
C LEU A 185 5.29 -1.79 8.59
N VAL A 186 4.99 -2.94 7.97
CA VAL A 186 5.73 -4.18 8.14
C VAL A 186 6.19 -4.65 6.77
N THR A 187 7.48 -4.73 6.53
CA THR A 187 8.03 -5.34 5.32
C THR A 187 8.33 -6.79 5.58
N PHE A 188 8.07 -7.67 4.63
CA PHE A 188 8.42 -9.07 4.74
C PHE A 188 9.06 -9.62 3.47
N GLY A 189 10.11 -10.40 3.67
CA GLY A 189 10.83 -11.18 2.67
C GLY A 189 11.18 -12.53 3.28
N GLY A 190 12.48 -12.81 3.47
CA GLY A 190 12.91 -13.96 4.28
C GLY A 190 12.53 -13.80 5.76
N HIS A 191 12.60 -12.56 6.26
CA HIS A 191 12.13 -12.16 7.59
C HIS A 191 11.18 -10.96 7.45
N ALA A 192 10.37 -10.72 8.49
CA ALA A 192 9.57 -9.52 8.59
C ALA A 192 10.23 -8.52 9.54
N SER A 193 10.12 -7.24 9.20
CA SER A 193 10.67 -6.13 9.98
C SER A 193 9.68 -4.97 9.99
N ILE A 194 9.67 -4.24 11.10
CA ILE A 194 8.93 -2.98 11.20
C ILE A 194 9.80 -1.88 10.61
N VAL A 195 9.21 -1.06 9.75
CA VAL A 195 9.90 0.07 9.11
C VAL A 195 9.08 1.35 9.25
N ASP A 196 9.74 2.49 9.14
CA ASP A 196 9.05 3.77 8.93
C ASP A 196 8.78 4.03 7.43
N ILE A 197 7.99 5.07 7.12
CA ILE A 197 7.66 5.40 5.72
C ILE A 197 8.88 5.88 4.92
N GLY A 198 9.82 6.56 5.57
CA GLY A 198 11.07 7.01 4.96
C GLY A 198 12.00 5.85 4.63
N GLU A 199 12.04 4.85 5.50
CA GLU A 199 12.73 3.57 5.31
C GLU A 199 12.09 2.80 4.17
N LEU A 200 10.77 2.56 4.21
CA LEU A 200 10.06 1.84 3.15
C LEU A 200 10.30 2.47 1.77
N THR A 201 10.26 3.80 1.68
CA THR A 201 10.51 4.50 0.42
C THR A 201 11.98 4.43 -0.01
N ALA A 202 12.91 4.46 0.93
CA ALA A 202 14.34 4.36 0.70
C ALA A 202 14.82 2.92 0.43
N LEU A 203 14.09 1.89 0.84
CA LEU A 203 14.45 0.49 0.64
C LEU A 203 14.73 0.24 -0.83
N GLU A 204 15.94 -0.20 -1.12
CA GLU A 204 16.27 -0.67 -2.46
C GLU A 204 15.57 -2.01 -2.71
N CYS A 205 15.53 -2.45 -3.96
CA CYS A 205 15.04 -3.78 -4.27
C CYS A 205 15.96 -4.81 -3.59
N ALA A 206 15.61 -5.21 -2.37
CA ALA A 206 16.30 -6.26 -1.67
C ALA A 206 15.99 -7.56 -2.40
N TRP A 207 17.02 -8.23 -2.91
CA TRP A 207 16.88 -9.58 -3.48
C TRP A 207 16.73 -10.59 -2.34
N GLU A 208 15.77 -10.36 -1.45
CA GLU A 208 15.46 -11.28 -0.36
C GLU A 208 14.68 -12.46 -0.91
N GLN A 209 15.16 -13.65 -0.57
CA GLN A 209 14.53 -14.89 -0.97
C GLN A 209 13.51 -15.29 0.09
N GLY A 210 12.24 -15.32 -0.31
CA GLY A 210 11.13 -15.79 0.50
C GLY A 210 10.02 -14.78 0.76
N THR A 211 8.87 -15.32 1.15
CA THR A 211 7.62 -14.61 1.44
C THR A 211 7.15 -15.07 2.82
N ASN A 212 7.73 -14.51 3.88
CA ASN A 212 7.46 -14.88 5.27
C ASN A 212 6.26 -14.10 5.82
N LEU A 213 5.08 -14.36 5.24
CA LEU A 213 3.82 -13.74 5.67
C LEU A 213 3.48 -14.09 7.12
N HIS A 214 3.81 -15.30 7.59
CA HIS A 214 3.60 -15.71 8.98
C HIS A 214 4.26 -14.73 9.96
N HIS A 215 5.54 -14.39 9.74
CA HIS A 215 6.23 -13.42 10.60
C HIS A 215 5.58 -12.02 10.52
N ALA A 216 5.17 -11.59 9.33
CA ALA A 216 4.50 -10.30 9.17
C ALA A 216 3.20 -10.22 9.98
N LEU A 217 2.41 -11.30 9.97
CA LEU A 217 1.17 -11.39 10.73
C LEU A 217 1.41 -11.38 12.24
N LEU A 218 2.46 -12.03 12.75
CA LEU A 218 2.83 -11.96 14.16
C LEU A 218 3.18 -10.52 14.60
N LEU A 219 3.89 -9.76 13.75
CA LEU A 219 4.20 -8.36 14.02
C LEU A 219 2.94 -7.48 13.96
N ALA A 220 2.02 -7.77 13.03
CA ALA A 220 0.73 -7.10 12.92
C ALA A 220 -0.14 -7.39 14.16
N ASP A 221 -0.20 -8.64 14.62
CA ASP A 221 -0.92 -9.07 15.83
C ASP A 221 -0.44 -8.30 17.05
N ARG A 222 0.89 -8.22 17.24
CA ARG A 222 1.49 -7.41 18.32
C ARG A 222 1.07 -5.95 18.24
N HIS A 223 1.02 -5.37 17.03
CA HIS A 223 0.61 -3.98 16.87
C HIS A 223 -0.86 -3.75 17.23
N VAL A 224 -1.78 -4.58 16.71
CA VAL A 224 -3.21 -4.39 16.95
C VAL A 224 -3.59 -4.68 18.41
N ARG A 225 -3.00 -5.71 19.04
CA ARG A 225 -3.20 -5.99 20.47
C ARG A 225 -2.63 -4.92 21.38
N GLY A 226 -1.54 -4.27 20.97
CA GLY A 226 -0.93 -3.15 21.68
C GLY A 226 -1.77 -1.87 21.67
N ASN A 227 -2.86 -1.82 20.88
CA ASN A 227 -3.75 -0.66 20.76
C ASN A 227 -5.19 -1.03 21.17
N PRO A 228 -5.43 -1.34 22.47
CA PRO A 228 -6.74 -1.80 22.94
C PRO A 228 -7.82 -0.75 22.66
N GLY A 229 -9.01 -1.14 22.23
CA GLY A 229 -10.10 -0.18 21.93
C GLY A 229 -9.90 0.65 20.65
N ALA A 230 -8.86 0.35 19.86
CA ALA A 230 -8.81 0.78 18.47
C ALA A 230 -9.40 -0.30 17.57
N GLN A 231 -10.04 0.10 16.47
CA GLN A 231 -10.49 -0.82 15.44
C GLN A 231 -9.25 -1.49 14.78
N PRO A 232 -9.10 -2.82 14.88
CA PRO A 232 -7.92 -3.49 14.37
C PRO A 232 -8.05 -3.79 12.87
N VAL A 233 -7.12 -3.29 12.07
CA VAL A 233 -7.12 -3.41 10.61
C VAL A 233 -5.76 -3.93 10.14
N VAL A 234 -5.75 -5.02 9.39
CA VAL A 234 -4.52 -5.58 8.80
C VAL A 234 -4.69 -5.67 7.29
N LEU A 235 -3.82 -4.97 6.57
CA LEU A 235 -3.76 -4.92 5.12
C LEU A 235 -2.49 -5.63 4.67
N VAL A 236 -2.60 -6.65 3.83
CA VAL A 236 -1.45 -7.41 3.32
C VAL A 236 -1.35 -7.21 1.81
N VAL A 237 -0.19 -6.82 1.30
CA VAL A 237 0.07 -6.70 -0.14
C VAL A 237 1.15 -7.70 -0.52
N THR A 238 0.84 -8.64 -1.41
CA THR A 238 1.77 -9.70 -1.86
C THR A 238 1.49 -10.10 -3.30
N ASP A 239 2.47 -10.70 -3.97
CA ASP A 239 2.31 -11.27 -5.31
C ASP A 239 2.54 -12.79 -5.37
N GLY A 240 2.60 -13.46 -4.21
CA GLY A 240 2.84 -14.89 -4.15
C GLY A 240 2.30 -15.56 -2.89
N GLU A 241 2.32 -16.90 -2.91
CA GLU A 241 2.00 -17.71 -1.74
C GLU A 241 3.07 -17.56 -0.63
N PRO A 242 2.71 -17.79 0.65
CA PRO A 242 3.67 -17.76 1.73
C PRO A 242 4.67 -18.93 1.62
N THR A 243 5.92 -18.61 1.30
CA THR A 243 7.01 -19.58 1.11
C THR A 243 7.91 -19.72 2.34
N GLY A 244 7.72 -18.87 3.36
CA GLY A 244 8.47 -18.95 4.61
C GLY A 244 7.61 -18.77 5.86
N HIS A 245 8.12 -19.29 6.98
CA HIS A 245 7.54 -19.09 8.30
C HIS A 245 8.62 -19.06 9.39
N LEU A 246 8.31 -18.46 10.54
CA LEU A 246 9.09 -18.67 11.76
C LEU A 246 8.71 -19.96 12.47
N GLU A 247 9.72 -20.72 12.88
CA GLU A 247 9.59 -21.80 13.85
C GLU A 247 9.47 -21.24 15.28
N PRO A 248 9.01 -22.03 16.26
CA PRO A 248 8.87 -21.59 17.65
C PRO A 248 10.17 -21.08 18.31
N ASP A 249 11.32 -21.53 17.80
CA ASP A 249 12.65 -21.08 18.24
C ASP A 249 13.06 -19.71 17.64
N GLY A 250 12.20 -19.12 16.80
CA GLY A 250 12.42 -17.85 16.12
C GLY A 250 13.22 -17.97 14.83
N ARG A 251 13.60 -19.18 14.39
CA ARG A 251 14.33 -19.38 13.14
C ARG A 251 13.38 -19.31 11.94
N ALA A 252 13.75 -18.54 10.92
CA ALA A 252 13.01 -18.54 9.66
C ALA A 252 13.34 -19.77 8.81
N THR A 253 12.30 -20.49 8.42
CA THR A 253 12.35 -21.57 7.44
C THR A 253 11.78 -21.06 6.11
N PHE A 254 12.47 -21.34 5.01
CA PHE A 254 12.03 -21.00 3.66
C PHE A 254 12.08 -22.23 2.75
N ARG A 255 11.04 -22.41 1.92
CA ARG A 255 10.99 -23.44 0.89
C ARG A 255 10.15 -22.98 -0.29
N HIS A 256 10.63 -23.25 -1.50
CA HIS A 256 9.86 -23.09 -2.73
C HIS A 256 9.89 -24.39 -3.53
N PRO A 257 8.73 -25.03 -3.82
CA PRO A 257 7.35 -24.66 -3.46
C PRO A 257 7.08 -24.61 -1.94
N SER A 258 6.00 -23.94 -1.53
CA SER A 258 5.66 -23.79 -0.11
C SER A 258 5.45 -25.14 0.59
N ALA A 259 6.03 -25.29 1.78
CA ALA A 259 5.77 -26.47 2.60
C ALA A 259 4.35 -26.43 3.18
N ALA A 260 3.69 -27.59 3.31
CA ALA A 260 2.38 -27.68 3.96
C ALA A 260 2.37 -27.01 5.35
N ARG A 261 3.43 -27.22 6.12
CA ARG A 261 3.63 -26.57 7.42
C ARG A 261 3.60 -25.05 7.34
N THR A 262 4.21 -24.44 6.33
CA THR A 262 4.22 -22.98 6.12
C THR A 262 2.80 -22.44 5.90
N LEU A 263 2.01 -23.15 5.09
CA LEU A 263 0.62 -22.78 4.84
C LEU A 263 -0.22 -22.92 6.12
N GLU A 264 -0.08 -24.03 6.84
CA GLU A 264 -0.79 -24.29 8.09
C GLU A 264 -0.55 -23.22 9.15
N VAL A 265 0.71 -22.85 9.42
CA VAL A 265 1.01 -21.82 10.44
C VAL A 265 0.53 -20.45 10.01
N THR A 266 0.69 -20.11 8.73
CA THR A 266 0.24 -18.81 8.21
C THR A 266 -1.27 -18.70 8.33
N LEU A 267 -2.02 -19.72 7.92
CA LEU A 267 -3.48 -19.74 8.02
C LEU A 267 -3.95 -19.75 9.47
N SER A 268 -3.26 -20.47 10.37
CA SER A 268 -3.58 -20.51 11.80
C SER A 268 -3.43 -19.13 12.45
N GLU A 269 -2.39 -18.38 12.06
CA GLU A 269 -2.19 -17.01 12.55
C GLU A 269 -3.24 -16.04 12.01
N MET A 270 -3.62 -16.17 10.73
CA MET A 270 -4.73 -15.41 10.15
C MET A 270 -6.04 -15.70 10.90
N ASP A 271 -6.30 -16.96 11.24
CA ASP A 271 -7.46 -17.36 12.04
C ASP A 271 -7.44 -16.79 13.46
N ALA A 272 -6.25 -16.66 14.07
CA ALA A 272 -6.10 -16.01 15.37
C ALA A 272 -6.45 -14.51 15.29
N LEU A 273 -5.96 -13.81 14.28
CA LEU A 273 -6.26 -12.40 14.02
C LEU A 273 -7.76 -12.17 13.76
N ILE A 274 -8.36 -12.98 12.88
CA ILE A 274 -9.79 -12.88 12.55
C ILE A 274 -10.65 -13.12 13.79
N ARG A 275 -10.32 -14.13 14.62
CA ARG A 275 -11.01 -14.37 15.90
C ARG A 275 -10.86 -13.23 16.89
N PHE A 276 -9.73 -12.52 16.87
CA PHE A 276 -9.54 -11.31 17.68
C PHE A 276 -10.40 -10.13 17.20
N GLY A 277 -11.00 -10.20 16.01
CA GLY A 277 -11.87 -9.16 15.45
C GLY A 277 -11.17 -8.26 14.42
N VAL A 278 -9.98 -8.65 13.96
CA VAL A 278 -9.24 -7.95 12.90
C VAL A 278 -10.02 -7.99 11.59
N THR A 279 -10.14 -6.83 10.94
CA THR A 279 -10.50 -6.78 9.52
C THR A 279 -9.23 -7.04 8.70
N LEU A 280 -9.15 -8.25 8.11
CA LEU A 280 -7.98 -8.70 7.36
C LEU A 280 -8.26 -8.65 5.86
N SER A 281 -7.52 -7.81 5.14
CA SER A 281 -7.61 -7.69 3.68
C SER A 281 -6.28 -8.04 3.04
N VAL A 282 -6.29 -9.01 2.13
CA VAL A 282 -5.11 -9.47 1.38
C VAL A 282 -5.26 -9.07 -0.08
N PHE A 283 -4.36 -8.22 -0.55
CA PHE A 283 -4.23 -7.72 -1.91
C PHE A 283 -3.18 -8.55 -2.64
N MET A 284 -3.66 -9.45 -3.48
CA MET A 284 -2.84 -10.37 -4.25
C MET A 284 -2.62 -9.83 -5.67
N LEU A 285 -1.36 -9.62 -6.02
CA LEU A 285 -0.97 -8.99 -7.27
C LEU A 285 -0.44 -10.05 -8.25
N GLY A 286 -1.20 -10.44 -9.26
CA GLY A 286 -0.76 -11.42 -10.27
C GLY A 286 -1.67 -12.63 -10.36
N GLU A 287 -1.31 -13.55 -11.26
CA GLU A 287 -2.19 -14.61 -11.75
C GLU A 287 -1.56 -16.00 -11.54
N ASP A 288 -0.96 -16.24 -10.38
CA ASP A 288 -0.41 -17.58 -10.07
C ASP A 288 -1.55 -18.54 -9.67
N GLU A 289 -1.68 -19.67 -10.36
CA GLU A 289 -2.68 -20.70 -10.07
C GLU A 289 -2.57 -21.27 -8.64
N ARG A 290 -1.36 -21.32 -8.07
CA ARG A 290 -1.15 -21.80 -6.69
C ARG A 290 -1.71 -20.83 -5.66
N LEU A 291 -1.68 -19.54 -6.01
CA LEU A 291 -2.30 -18.48 -5.23
C LEU A 291 -3.81 -18.70 -5.15
N ALA A 292 -4.46 -19.24 -6.18
CA ALA A 292 -5.91 -19.47 -6.20
C ALA A 292 -6.37 -20.43 -5.10
N ALA A 293 -5.63 -21.49 -4.79
CA ALA A 293 -5.98 -22.42 -3.71
C ALA A 293 -5.85 -21.77 -2.31
N PHE A 294 -4.83 -20.93 -2.13
CA PHE A 294 -4.64 -20.14 -0.91
C PHE A 294 -5.74 -19.07 -0.77
N VAL A 295 -6.05 -18.36 -1.85
CA VAL A 295 -7.14 -17.38 -1.98
C VAL A 295 -8.47 -18.00 -1.58
N ASP A 296 -8.82 -19.14 -2.16
CA ASP A 296 -10.09 -19.82 -1.93
C ASP A 296 -10.23 -20.27 -0.46
N THR A 297 -9.13 -20.75 0.12
CA THR A 297 -9.06 -21.08 1.54
C THR A 297 -9.26 -19.85 2.43
N LEU A 298 -8.70 -18.70 2.07
CA LEU A 298 -8.86 -17.46 2.82
C LEU A 298 -10.25 -16.84 2.64
N ALA A 299 -10.79 -16.84 1.42
CA ALA A 299 -12.08 -16.25 1.08
C ALA A 299 -13.26 -16.92 1.79
N ARG A 300 -13.13 -18.21 2.17
CA ARG A 300 -14.12 -18.91 2.99
C ARG A 300 -14.22 -18.40 4.44
N ARG A 301 -13.26 -17.61 4.93
CA ARG A 301 -13.23 -17.16 6.33
C ARG A 301 -14.03 -15.86 6.49
N ARG A 302 -14.94 -15.84 7.47
CA ARG A 302 -15.71 -14.62 7.79
C ARG A 302 -14.75 -13.53 8.26
N ARG A 303 -14.77 -12.34 7.60
CA ARG A 303 -13.86 -11.18 7.79
C ARG A 303 -12.46 -11.28 7.16
N GLY A 304 -12.13 -12.39 6.48
CA GLY A 304 -10.98 -12.46 5.59
C GLY A 304 -11.39 -12.03 4.18
N ARG A 305 -10.83 -10.92 3.67
CA ARG A 305 -11.10 -10.46 2.31
C ARG A 305 -9.88 -10.69 1.43
N VAL A 306 -10.11 -11.22 0.25
CA VAL A 306 -9.13 -11.27 -0.82
C VAL A 306 -9.51 -10.31 -1.93
N VAL A 307 -8.54 -9.52 -2.39
CA VAL A 307 -8.68 -8.64 -3.54
C VAL A 307 -7.54 -8.93 -4.50
N ALA A 308 -7.84 -9.08 -5.79
CA ALA A 308 -6.83 -9.22 -6.84
C ALA A 308 -6.78 -7.97 -7.72
N PRO A 309 -6.16 -6.86 -7.26
CA PRO A 309 -6.06 -5.65 -8.07
C PRO A 309 -4.97 -5.80 -9.14
N THR A 310 -5.09 -5.02 -10.21
CA THR A 310 -3.95 -4.78 -11.10
C THR A 310 -2.91 -3.93 -10.38
N ALA A 311 -1.64 -3.96 -10.82
CA ALA A 311 -0.59 -3.12 -10.24
C ALA A 311 -0.97 -1.62 -10.28
N ALA A 312 -1.66 -1.17 -11.33
CA ALA A 312 -2.14 0.20 -11.46
C ALA A 312 -3.32 0.52 -10.52
N GLY A 313 -4.17 -0.47 -10.21
CA GLY A 313 -5.34 -0.33 -9.34
C GLY A 313 -5.08 -0.62 -7.86
N LEU A 314 -3.87 -1.05 -7.49
CA LEU A 314 -3.51 -1.39 -6.11
C LEU A 314 -3.78 -0.25 -5.13
N GLY A 315 -3.42 0.98 -5.51
CA GLY A 315 -3.62 2.15 -4.66
C GLY A 315 -5.08 2.37 -4.31
N ALA A 316 -5.94 2.35 -5.33
CA ALA A 316 -7.39 2.46 -5.18
C ALA A 316 -7.95 1.33 -4.31
N ALA A 317 -7.51 0.09 -4.54
CA ALA A 317 -7.97 -1.06 -3.78
C ALA A 317 -7.63 -0.95 -2.28
N VAL A 318 -6.38 -0.60 -1.94
CA VAL A 318 -5.93 -0.49 -0.53
C VAL A 318 -6.59 0.69 0.18
N VAL A 319 -6.59 1.88 -0.45
CA VAL A 319 -7.17 3.08 0.16
C VAL A 319 -8.68 2.97 0.30
N GLY A 320 -9.36 2.44 -0.72
CA GLY A 320 -10.80 2.20 -0.68
C GLY A 320 -11.19 1.18 0.39
N ASP A 321 -10.39 0.12 0.57
CA ASP A 321 -10.63 -0.89 1.62
C ASP A 321 -10.47 -0.32 3.03
N TYR A 322 -9.44 0.51 3.25
CA TYR A 322 -9.25 1.24 4.50
C TYR A 322 -10.46 2.14 4.79
N LEU A 323 -10.85 3.00 3.84
CA LEU A 323 -11.98 3.92 4.01
C LEU A 323 -13.27 3.15 4.31
N ARG A 324 -13.56 2.08 3.55
CA ARG A 324 -14.74 1.23 3.78
C ARG A 324 -14.76 0.63 5.19
N THR A 325 -13.61 0.15 5.66
CA THR A 325 -13.48 -0.41 7.02
C THR A 325 -13.76 0.64 8.09
N ARG A 326 -13.36 1.89 7.88
CA ARG A 326 -13.67 3.00 8.78
C ARG A 326 -15.15 3.37 8.77
N HIS A 327 -15.85 3.19 7.65
CA HIS A 327 -17.30 3.41 7.56
C HIS A 327 -18.12 2.30 8.24
N HIS A 328 -17.73 1.03 8.08
CA HIS A 328 -18.46 -0.11 8.67
C HIS A 328 -18.11 -0.42 10.13
N GLY A 329 -17.13 0.26 10.71
CA GLY A 329 -16.74 0.09 12.13
C GLY A 329 -17.75 0.63 13.15
N ARG A 330 -18.93 1.09 12.72
CA ARG A 330 -20.00 1.54 13.62
C ARG A 330 -20.76 0.32 14.17
N PRO A 331 -20.77 0.08 15.49
CA PRO A 331 -21.83 -0.74 16.06
C PRO A 331 -23.16 -0.03 15.81
N SER A 332 -24.13 -0.75 15.24
CA SER A 332 -25.55 -0.38 15.30
C SER A 332 -26.05 -0.36 16.72
#